data_AF-A0A0U3BJM5-F1
#
_entry.id   AF-A0A0U3BJM5-F1
#
_cell.length_a   1.000
_cell.length_b   1.000
_cell.length_c   1.000
_cell.angle_alpha   90.00
_cell.angle_beta   90.00
_cell.angle_gamma   90.00
#
_symmetry.space_group_name_H-M   'P 1'
#
loop_
_entity.id
_entity.type
_entity.pdbx_description
1 polymer ?
#
loop_
_entity_poly.entity_id
_entity_poly.type
_entity_poly.pdbx_seq_one_letter_code
_entity_poly.pdbx_strand_id
1 'polypeptide(L)'
;MKGGSKVVVEPHRHEGVFIAKGKEDALCTKNMVPGEAVYNEKRVSVQNEDGTKVEYRVWNPFRSKLAAAVLGGVDNIWIKPGARVLYLGAASGTTVSHVSDIVGPDGVVYAVEFSHRSGRDLVNMAKKRTNVIPII
;
A
#
# COMPACT_ATOMS: atom_id res chain seq x y z
N MET A 1 -17.67 -4.76 -2.01
CA MET A 1 -17.54 -5.26 -0.61
C MET A 1 -18.26 -4.39 0.43
N LYS A 2 -19.28 -4.88 1.14
CA LYS A 2 -19.84 -4.26 2.37
C LYS A 2 -18.92 -4.60 3.56
N GLY A 3 -18.84 -3.74 4.59
CA GLY A 3 -18.04 -4.01 5.79
C GLY A 3 -18.56 -5.23 6.56
N GLY A 4 -17.66 -6.03 7.16
CA GLY A 4 -18.02 -7.17 8.02
C GLY A 4 -18.17 -8.54 7.32
N SER A 5 -17.94 -8.64 6.01
CA SER A 5 -17.86 -9.94 5.34
C SER A 5 -16.57 -10.67 5.76
N LYS A 6 -16.62 -11.99 5.98
CA LYS A 6 -15.39 -12.80 6.13
C LYS A 6 -14.63 -12.77 4.80
N VAL A 7 -13.35 -12.43 4.87
CA VAL A 7 -12.45 -12.30 3.71
C VAL A 7 -11.24 -13.19 3.99
N VAL A 8 -10.82 -13.96 2.99
CA VAL A 8 -9.57 -14.73 3.04
C VAL A 8 -8.50 -13.91 2.33
N VAL A 9 -7.33 -13.74 2.93
CA VAL A 9 -6.22 -13.00 2.30
C VAL A 9 -5.17 -14.01 1.84
N GLU A 10 -4.86 -13.98 0.55
CA GLU A 10 -3.88 -14.85 -0.09
C GLU A 10 -2.73 -14.02 -0.68
N PRO A 11 -1.49 -14.54 -0.74
CA PRO A 11 -0.39 -13.86 -1.40
C PRO A 11 -0.64 -13.75 -2.92
N HIS A 12 -0.30 -12.60 -3.49
CA HIS A 12 -0.22 -12.41 -4.94
C HIS A 12 1.12 -12.94 -5.48
N ARG A 13 1.25 -13.11 -6.80
CA ARG A 13 2.52 -13.47 -7.45
C ARG A 13 3.65 -12.43 -7.30
N HIS A 14 3.31 -11.20 -6.90
CA HIS A 14 4.30 -10.14 -6.63
C HIS A 14 4.46 -10.06 -5.11
N GLU A 15 5.70 -10.16 -4.65
CA GLU A 15 6.02 -10.13 -3.23
C GLU A 15 5.51 -8.86 -2.54
N GLY A 16 4.94 -8.99 -1.35
CA GLY A 16 4.35 -7.88 -0.59
C GLY A 16 2.97 -7.41 -1.06
N VAL A 17 2.44 -7.99 -2.14
CA VAL A 17 1.08 -7.76 -2.64
C VAL A 17 0.21 -8.97 -2.31
N PHE A 18 -1.06 -8.73 -2.01
CA PHE A 18 -2.02 -9.74 -1.57
C PHE A 18 -3.36 -9.57 -2.29
N ILE A 19 -4.14 -10.64 -2.31
CA ILE A 19 -5.53 -10.65 -2.78
C ILE A 19 -6.44 -10.96 -1.60
N ALA A 20 -7.37 -10.07 -1.33
CA ALA A 20 -8.45 -10.26 -0.39
C ALA A 20 -9.65 -10.88 -1.12
N LYS A 21 -9.81 -12.20 -1.00
CA LYS A 21 -10.91 -12.98 -1.61
C LYS A 21 -12.19 -12.89 -0.80
N GLY A 22 -13.29 -12.59 -1.49
CA GLY A 22 -14.62 -12.51 -0.89
C GLY A 22 -15.70 -12.59 -1.98
N LYS A 23 -16.78 -11.83 -1.83
CA LYS A 23 -17.78 -11.71 -2.92
C LYS A 23 -17.20 -11.01 -4.15
N GLU A 24 -16.30 -10.07 -3.91
CA GLU A 24 -15.55 -9.34 -4.92
C GLU A 24 -14.10 -9.34 -4.45
N ASP A 25 -13.20 -9.85 -5.27
CA ASP A 25 -11.78 -9.87 -4.94
C ASP A 25 -11.21 -8.45 -4.98
N ALA A 26 -10.27 -8.18 -4.09
CA ALA A 26 -9.61 -6.89 -4.01
C ALA A 26 -8.10 -7.05 -3.84
N LEU A 27 -7.34 -6.24 -4.57
CA LEU A 27 -5.90 -6.13 -4.36
C LEU A 27 -5.63 -5.42 -3.02
N CYS A 28 -4.63 -5.87 -2.26
CA CYS A 28 -4.27 -5.27 -0.99
C CYS A 28 -2.77 -5.33 -0.68
N THR A 29 -2.34 -4.48 0.24
CA THR A 29 -0.98 -4.44 0.81
C THR A 29 -1.06 -4.60 2.33
N LYS A 30 -0.03 -5.18 2.95
CA LYS A 30 0.06 -5.29 4.42
C LYS A 30 0.32 -3.92 5.02
N ASN A 31 -0.57 -3.43 5.88
CA ASN A 31 -0.47 -2.08 6.43
C ASN A 31 0.74 -1.97 7.38
N MET A 32 1.68 -1.07 7.07
CA MET A 32 2.78 -0.76 7.98
C MET A 32 2.37 0.06 9.20
N VAL A 33 1.24 0.76 9.14
CA VAL A 33 0.72 1.60 10.24
C VAL A 33 -0.71 1.14 10.59
N PRO A 34 -0.86 0.00 11.29
CA PRO A 34 -2.16 -0.54 11.64
C PRO A 34 -3.03 0.48 12.37
N GLY A 35 -4.33 0.53 12.02
CA GLY A 35 -5.26 1.49 12.61
C GLY A 35 -5.51 2.73 11.74
N GLU A 36 -4.64 2.99 10.77
CA GLU A 36 -4.74 4.17 9.92
C GLU A 36 -5.03 3.87 8.45
N ALA A 37 -5.93 4.66 7.87
CA ALA A 37 -6.14 4.78 6.43
C ALA A 37 -5.54 6.10 5.93
N VAL A 38 -5.04 6.12 4.69
CA VAL A 38 -4.37 7.31 4.13
C VAL A 38 -5.35 8.18 3.34
N TYR A 39 -6.23 7.57 2.56
CA TYR A 39 -7.17 8.24 1.67
C TYR A 39 -8.59 7.68 1.80
N ASN A 40 -8.92 7.17 3.00
CA ASN A 40 -10.19 6.53 3.35
C ASN A 40 -10.49 5.25 2.57
N GLU A 41 -9.45 4.51 2.22
CA GLU A 41 -9.54 3.15 1.70
C GLU A 41 -10.05 2.16 2.74
N LYS A 42 -10.64 1.06 2.26
CA LYS A 42 -11.08 -0.04 3.13
C LYS A 42 -9.87 -0.78 3.69
N ARG A 43 -10.02 -1.26 4.92
CA ARG A 43 -9.02 -2.07 5.62
C ARG A 43 -9.60 -3.43 5.98
N VAL A 44 -8.77 -4.45 5.92
CA VAL A 44 -9.11 -5.83 6.25
C VAL A 44 -8.22 -6.25 7.40
N SER A 45 -8.82 -6.56 8.55
CA SER A 45 -8.09 -7.13 9.68
C SER A 45 -8.21 -8.65 9.66
N VAL A 46 -7.09 -9.35 9.70
CA VAL A 46 -7.01 -10.81 9.82
C VAL A 46 -6.36 -11.13 11.15
N GLN A 47 -6.96 -12.06 11.90
CA GLN A 47 -6.35 -12.63 13.10
C GLN A 47 -5.70 -13.96 12.72
N ASN A 48 -4.40 -14.05 12.95
CA ASN A 48 -3.62 -15.25 12.70
C ASN A 48 -3.84 -16.27 13.84
N GLU A 49 -3.47 -17.53 13.59
CA GLU A 49 -3.60 -18.63 14.56
C GLU A 49 -2.75 -18.42 15.83
N ASP A 50 -1.64 -17.67 15.70
CA ASP A 50 -0.77 -17.25 16.80
C ASP A 50 -1.35 -16.09 17.64
N GLY A 51 -2.57 -15.65 17.33
CA GLY A 51 -3.25 -14.54 18.01
C GLY A 51 -2.82 -13.15 17.53
N THR A 52 -1.83 -13.05 16.63
CA THR A 52 -1.41 -11.76 16.07
C THR A 52 -2.46 -11.21 15.10
N LYS A 53 -2.66 -9.89 15.12
CA LYS A 53 -3.59 -9.21 14.23
C LYS A 53 -2.82 -8.48 13.14
N VAL A 54 -3.03 -8.90 11.90
CA VAL A 54 -2.45 -8.24 10.73
C VAL A 54 -3.54 -7.42 10.05
N GLU A 55 -3.23 -6.17 9.73
CA GLU A 55 -4.12 -5.30 8.96
C GLU A 55 -3.61 -5.17 7.52
N TYR A 56 -4.51 -5.28 6.56
CA TYR A 56 -4.28 -5.06 5.14
C TYR A 56 -5.09 -3.86 4.67
N ARG A 57 -4.57 -3.15 3.67
CA ARG A 57 -5.24 -2.00 3.04
C ARG A 57 -5.62 -2.34 1.61
N VAL A 58 -6.87 -2.07 1.24
CA VAL A 58 -7.35 -2.27 -0.13
C VAL A 58 -6.69 -1.25 -1.06
N TRP A 59 -6.12 -1.74 -2.15
CA TRP A 59 -5.43 -0.94 -3.15
C TRP A 59 -6.31 -0.76 -4.38
N ASN A 60 -6.78 0.47 -4.60
CA ASN A 60 -7.76 0.76 -5.65
C ASN A 60 -7.10 0.96 -7.03
N PRO A 61 -7.35 0.08 -8.03
CA PRO A 61 -6.79 0.22 -9.38
C PRO A 61 -7.29 1.46 -10.13
N PHE A 62 -8.47 2.00 -9.81
CA PHE A 62 -8.98 3.24 -10.42
C PHE A 62 -8.32 4.51 -9.88
N ARG A 63 -7.52 4.41 -8.81
CA ARG A 63 -6.78 5.53 -8.21
C ARG A 63 -5.26 5.35 -8.27
N SER A 64 -4.78 4.19 -8.67
CA SER A 64 -3.36 3.87 -8.73
C SER A 64 -3.03 3.16 -10.03
N LYS A 65 -2.23 3.81 -10.88
CA LYS A 65 -1.72 3.24 -12.13
C LYS A 65 -0.92 1.96 -11.88
N LEU A 66 -0.18 1.90 -10.76
CA LEU A 66 0.58 0.71 -10.38
C LEU A 66 -0.33 -0.46 -10.00
N ALA A 67 -1.38 -0.22 -9.20
CA ALA A 67 -2.38 -1.25 -8.92
C ALA A 67 -3.09 -1.73 -10.20
N ALA A 68 -3.43 -0.80 -11.11
CA ALA A 68 -4.02 -1.14 -12.39
C ALA A 68 -3.08 -2.00 -13.25
N ALA A 69 -1.77 -1.72 -13.25
CA ALA A 69 -0.78 -2.52 -13.96
C ALA A 69 -0.61 -3.93 -13.36
N VAL A 70 -0.62 -4.04 -12.02
CA VAL A 70 -0.61 -5.32 -11.31
C VAL A 70 -1.84 -6.15 -11.67
N LEU A 71 -3.04 -5.55 -11.60
CA LEU A 71 -4.29 -6.20 -11.99
C LEU A 71 -4.32 -6.56 -13.49
N GLY A 72 -3.73 -5.71 -14.32
CA GLY A 72 -3.59 -5.91 -15.76
C GLY A 72 -2.59 -6.99 -16.16
N GLY A 73 -1.89 -7.59 -15.19
CA GLY A 73 -1.07 -8.77 -15.43
C GLY A 73 0.37 -8.49 -15.85
N VAL A 74 0.96 -7.34 -15.49
CA VAL A 74 2.39 -7.06 -15.73
C VAL A 74 3.30 -8.12 -15.08
N ASP A 75 4.28 -8.67 -15.82
CA ASP A 75 5.10 -9.78 -15.35
C ASP A 75 5.92 -9.46 -14.09
N ASN A 76 6.47 -8.25 -14.02
CA ASN A 76 7.27 -7.80 -12.87
C ASN A 76 7.07 -6.31 -12.62
N ILE A 77 6.99 -5.93 -11.35
CA ILE A 77 6.89 -4.53 -10.90
C ILE A 77 8.19 -4.01 -10.28
N TRP A 78 9.18 -4.87 -10.05
CA TRP A 78 10.50 -4.56 -9.45
C TRP A 78 10.47 -3.92 -8.05
N ILE A 79 9.29 -3.87 -7.44
CA ILE A 79 9.05 -3.41 -6.08
C ILE A 79 8.80 -4.66 -5.24
N LYS A 80 9.69 -4.91 -4.28
CA LYS A 80 9.67 -6.08 -3.39
C LYS A 80 10.09 -5.68 -1.98
N PRO A 81 9.81 -6.51 -0.96
CA PRO A 81 10.32 -6.28 0.39
C PRO A 81 11.83 -6.02 0.42
N GLY A 82 12.26 -5.03 1.20
CA GLY A 82 13.66 -4.60 1.32
C GLY A 82 14.18 -3.75 0.14
N ALA A 83 13.39 -3.53 -0.91
CA ALA A 83 13.83 -2.70 -2.04
C ALA A 83 13.93 -1.22 -1.67
N ARG A 84 14.83 -0.51 -2.37
CA ARG A 84 14.91 0.96 -2.36
C ARG A 84 14.26 1.49 -3.64
N VAL A 85 13.25 2.33 -3.50
CA VAL A 85 12.42 2.81 -4.62
C VAL A 85 12.47 4.33 -4.68
N LEU A 86 12.78 4.89 -5.84
CA LEU A 86 12.58 6.31 -6.14
C LEU A 86 11.22 6.47 -6.84
N TYR A 87 10.31 7.22 -6.23
CA TYR A 87 8.97 7.47 -6.74
C TYR A 87 8.86 8.92 -7.19
N LEU A 88 8.70 9.14 -8.50
CA LEU A 88 8.58 10.46 -9.11
C LEU A 88 7.12 10.85 -9.31
N GLY A 89 6.73 12.03 -8.83
CA GLY A 89 5.33 12.50 -8.89
C GLY A 89 4.47 11.81 -7.84
N ALA A 90 4.88 11.90 -6.57
CA ALA A 90 4.23 11.26 -5.44
C ALA A 90 2.85 11.84 -5.09
N ALA A 91 2.54 13.05 -5.55
CA ALA A 91 1.35 13.82 -5.22
C ALA A 91 1.08 13.81 -3.70
N SER A 92 -0.14 13.47 -3.27
CA SER A 92 -0.52 13.38 -1.85
C SER A 92 -0.10 12.07 -1.18
N GLY A 93 0.65 11.18 -1.86
CA GLY A 93 1.16 9.94 -1.27
C GLY A 93 0.22 8.73 -1.31
N THR A 94 -0.90 8.79 -2.04
CA THR A 94 -1.87 7.68 -2.17
C THR A 94 -1.19 6.37 -2.59
N THR A 95 -0.52 6.34 -3.74
CA THR A 95 0.17 5.12 -4.23
C THR A 95 1.47 4.87 -3.47
N VAL A 96 2.20 5.94 -3.11
CA VAL A 96 3.44 5.84 -2.33
C VAL A 96 3.24 5.09 -1.02
N SER A 97 2.11 5.31 -0.35
CA SER A 97 1.79 4.60 0.88
C SER A 97 1.61 3.08 0.69
N HIS A 98 1.19 2.62 -0.50
CA HIS A 98 1.13 1.19 -0.82
C HIS A 98 2.50 0.64 -1.25
N VAL A 99 3.31 1.43 -1.97
CA VAL A 99 4.69 1.07 -2.29
C VAL A 99 5.51 0.91 -1.00
N SER A 100 5.34 1.83 -0.04
CA SER A 100 5.92 1.76 1.31
C SER A 100 5.52 0.48 2.03
N ASP A 101 4.23 0.11 2.00
CA ASP A 101 3.73 -1.14 2.58
C ASP A 101 4.40 -2.39 1.94
N ILE A 102 4.62 -2.38 0.62
CA ILE A 102 5.25 -3.50 -0.11
C ILE A 102 6.74 -3.64 0.22
N VAL A 103 7.50 -2.53 0.20
CA VAL A 103 8.94 -2.58 0.49
C VAL A 103 9.21 -2.87 1.97
N GLY A 104 8.26 -2.57 2.84
CA GLY A 104 8.32 -2.91 4.26
C GLY A 104 9.36 -2.10 5.05
N PRO A 105 9.61 -2.48 6.32
CA PRO A 105 10.45 -1.71 7.24
C PRO A 105 11.94 -1.69 6.84
N ASP A 106 12.42 -2.71 6.13
CA ASP A 106 13.81 -2.81 5.67
C ASP A 106 14.06 -2.09 4.33
N GLY A 107 12.98 -1.70 3.64
CA GLY A 107 13.03 -0.95 2.39
C GLY A 107 12.97 0.56 2.61
N VAL A 108 13.15 1.33 1.53
CA VAL A 108 13.05 2.80 1.56
C VAL A 108 12.34 3.31 0.31
N VAL A 109 11.44 4.27 0.46
CA VAL A 109 10.78 4.96 -0.65
C VAL A 109 11.14 6.43 -0.62
N TYR A 110 11.88 6.89 -1.62
CA TYR A 110 12.17 8.31 -1.85
C TYR A 110 11.03 8.89 -2.70
N ALA A 111 10.20 9.74 -2.10
CA ALA A 111 8.98 10.26 -2.73
C ALA A 111 9.18 11.71 -3.16
N VAL A 112 9.33 11.93 -4.48
CA VAL A 112 9.55 13.26 -5.06
C VAL A 112 8.22 13.88 -5.47
N GLU A 113 7.95 15.09 -4.98
CA GLU A 113 6.77 15.86 -5.37
C GLU A 113 7.06 17.36 -5.41
N PHE A 114 6.78 18.02 -6.53
CA PHE A 114 7.09 19.44 -6.71
C PHE A 114 6.04 20.37 -6.07
N SER A 115 4.77 19.95 -6.04
CA SER A 115 3.72 20.82 -5.54
C SER A 115 3.78 20.94 -4.01
N HIS A 116 3.96 22.16 -3.50
CA HIS A 116 3.92 22.43 -2.06
C HIS A 116 2.62 22.00 -1.38
N ARG A 117 1.47 22.14 -2.08
CA ARG A 117 0.17 21.75 -1.56
C ARG A 117 0.10 20.23 -1.37
N SER A 118 0.40 19.48 -2.42
CA SER A 118 0.44 18.01 -2.36
C SER A 118 1.53 17.50 -1.43
N GLY A 119 2.68 18.19 -1.42
CA GLY A 119 3.82 17.91 -0.57
C GLY A 119 3.48 18.01 0.92
N ARG A 120 2.59 18.92 1.33
CA ARG A 120 2.10 18.97 2.72
C ARG A 120 1.42 17.67 3.14
N ASP A 121 0.56 17.12 2.28
CA ASP A 121 -0.13 15.86 2.54
C ASP A 121 0.85 14.68 2.51
N LEU A 122 1.79 14.69 1.57
CA LEU A 122 2.88 13.70 1.48
C LEU A 122 3.73 13.67 2.76
N VAL A 123 4.15 14.83 3.28
CA VAL A 123 4.91 14.94 4.53
C VAL A 123 4.09 14.43 5.71
N ASN A 124 2.81 14.77 5.79
CA ASN A 124 1.95 14.30 6.87
C ASN A 124 1.77 12.78 6.85
N MET A 125 1.70 12.18 5.67
CA MET A 125 1.68 10.73 5.50
C MET A 125 3.04 10.10 5.89
N ALA A 126 4.15 10.71 5.46
CA ALA A 126 5.51 10.24 5.75
C ALA A 126 5.89 10.32 7.24
N LYS A 127 5.35 11.29 8.00
CA LYS A 127 5.53 11.35 9.48
C LYS A 127 5.15 10.05 10.19
N LYS A 128 4.22 9.29 9.61
CA LYS A 128 3.70 8.05 10.20
C LYS A 128 4.36 6.81 9.61
N ARG A 129 5.05 6.93 8.48
CA ARG A 129 5.75 5.85 7.77
C ARG A 129 7.24 6.18 7.69
N THR A 130 8.01 5.60 8.60
CA THR A 130 9.44 5.87 8.76
C THR A 130 10.29 5.50 7.54
N ASN A 131 9.80 4.62 6.67
CA ASN A 131 10.48 4.20 5.43
C ASN A 131 10.17 5.10 4.22
N VAL A 132 9.42 6.20 4.38
CA VAL A 132 9.16 7.17 3.30
C VAL A 132 9.95 8.45 3.55
N ILE A 133 10.80 8.81 2.60
CA ILE A 133 11.58 10.05 2.61
C ILE A 133 10.96 11.02 1.60
N PRO A 134 10.20 12.04 2.05
CA PRO A 134 9.62 13.03 1.14
C PRO A 134 10.69 14.01 0.67
N ILE A 135 10.70 14.30 -0.64
CA ILE A 135 11.57 15.28 -1.30
C ILE A 135 10.63 16.25 -2.02
N ILE A 136 10.56 17.50 -1.54
CA ILE A 136 9.65 18.54 -2.02
C ILE A 136 10.44 19.71 -2.59
#